data_AF-A0A973HP42-F1
#
_entry.id   AF-A0A973HP42-F1
#
_cell.length_a   1.000
_cell.length_b   1.000
_cell.length_c   1.000
_cell.angle_alpha   90.00
_cell.angle_beta   90.00
_cell.angle_gamma   90.00
#
_symmetry.space_group_name_H-M   'P 1'
#
loop_
_entity.id
_entity.type
_entity.pdbx_description
1 polymer ?
#
loop_
_entity_poly.entity_id
_entity_poly.type
_entity_poly.pdbx_seq_one_letter_code
_entity_poly.pdbx_strand_id
1 'polypeptide(L)'
;MSESILQEVRRAYVPKLPPVFAENGMNVTVVDGEITLPEFDTDKIQELFPNTCGLPIITFQAGANETHQVVNVGVILSGGQAPGGHNVIAGIFDGLKALNPDNKLYGFLGGPSGLIDNEYMELTTEIIDEYRNTGGFDMIRSGRTKLETEPDFDKVKINCDTLGVNAIVIIGGDDSNTNA
;
A
#
# COMPACT_ATOMS: atom_id res chain seq x y z
N MET A 1 17.80 18.47 13.59
CA MET A 1 18.00 19.58 12.64
C MET A 1 16.74 20.42 12.65
N SER A 2 16.83 21.75 12.65
CA SER A 2 15.62 22.58 12.53
C SER A 2 15.06 22.43 11.12
N GLU A 3 13.75 22.26 10.99
CA GLU A 3 13.10 22.16 9.70
C GLU A 3 13.19 23.50 8.96
N SER A 4 13.26 23.43 7.63
CA SER A 4 13.26 24.63 6.81
C SER A 4 11.85 25.21 6.67
N ILE A 5 11.75 26.53 6.49
CA ILE A 5 10.48 27.21 6.19
C ILE A 5 9.78 26.56 4.97
N LEU A 6 10.56 26.10 3.98
CA LEU A 6 10.01 25.40 2.82
C LEU A 6 9.33 24.08 3.23
N GLN A 7 9.93 23.30 4.13
CA GLN A 7 9.33 22.05 4.64
C GLN A 7 8.05 22.31 5.44
N GLU A 8 8.03 23.36 6.27
CA GLU A 8 6.83 23.78 6.99
C GLU A 8 5.68 24.12 6.04
N VAL A 9 5.92 24.99 5.07
CA VAL A 9 4.90 25.37 4.07
C VAL A 9 4.50 24.19 3.20
N ARG A 10 5.44 23.31 2.85
CA ARG A 10 5.16 22.15 1.98
C ARG A 10 4.29 21.12 2.68
N ARG A 11 4.42 20.92 4.00
CA ARG A 11 3.56 20.02 4.78
C ARG A 11 2.10 20.43 4.76
N ALA A 12 1.81 21.73 4.73
CA ALA A 12 0.44 22.25 4.66
C ALA A 12 -0.26 22.01 3.30
N TYR A 13 0.46 21.51 2.27
CA TYR A 13 -0.16 21.19 1.00
C TYR A 13 -1.14 20.01 1.14
N VAL A 14 -2.37 20.20 0.66
CA VAL A 14 -3.39 19.15 0.56
C VAL A 14 -3.35 18.56 -0.86
N PRO A 15 -2.97 17.28 -1.03
CA PRO A 15 -2.98 16.62 -2.34
C PRO A 15 -4.37 16.61 -2.96
N LYS A 16 -4.42 16.79 -4.29
CA LYS A 16 -5.67 16.72 -5.06
C LYS A 16 -6.06 15.26 -5.25
N LEU A 17 -7.32 14.94 -4.98
CA LEU A 17 -7.89 13.62 -5.22
C LEU A 17 -8.66 13.58 -6.56
N PRO A 18 -8.78 12.41 -7.20
CA PRO A 18 -9.70 12.23 -8.32
C PRO A 18 -11.14 12.61 -7.93
N PRO A 19 -11.96 13.13 -8.87
CA PRO A 19 -13.31 13.63 -8.57
C PRO A 19 -14.18 12.64 -7.78
N VAL A 20 -14.13 11.35 -8.14
CA VAL A 20 -14.91 10.31 -7.44
C VAL A 20 -14.60 10.25 -5.94
N PHE A 21 -13.33 10.40 -5.54
CA PHE A 21 -12.93 10.39 -4.13
C PHE A 21 -13.04 11.78 -3.48
N ALA A 22 -12.82 12.85 -4.24
CA ALA A 22 -12.95 14.21 -3.74
C ALA A 22 -14.41 14.56 -3.37
N GLU A 23 -15.37 14.05 -4.15
CA GLU A 23 -16.80 14.34 -3.98
C GLU A 23 -17.49 13.34 -3.04
N ASN A 24 -17.07 12.08 -3.05
CA ASN A 24 -17.76 11.00 -2.32
C ASN A 24 -16.96 10.45 -1.13
N GLY A 25 -15.72 10.91 -0.92
CA GLY A 25 -14.81 10.30 0.04
C GLY A 25 -14.50 8.87 -0.35
N MET A 26 -14.43 7.96 0.64
CA MET A 26 -14.25 6.53 0.41
C MET A 26 -15.57 5.78 0.12
N ASN A 27 -16.70 6.48 0.01
CA ASN A 27 -18.00 5.89 -0.31
C ASN A 27 -18.10 5.63 -1.83
N VAL A 28 -17.34 4.66 -2.30
CA VAL A 28 -17.28 4.26 -3.70
C VAL A 28 -17.60 2.79 -3.85
N THR A 29 -18.10 2.40 -5.01
CA THR A 29 -18.28 1.00 -5.38
C THR A 29 -17.39 0.65 -6.58
N VAL A 30 -16.93 -0.59 -6.61
CA VAL A 30 -16.11 -1.14 -7.69
C VAL A 30 -17.02 -1.59 -8.82
N VAL A 31 -16.66 -1.24 -10.04
CA VAL A 31 -17.33 -1.69 -11.26
C VAL A 31 -16.31 -2.46 -12.09
N ASP A 32 -16.61 -3.74 -12.31
CA ASP A 32 -15.82 -4.62 -13.17
C ASP A 32 -16.01 -4.23 -14.64
N GLY A 33 -14.89 -4.12 -15.34
CA GLY A 33 -14.81 -3.90 -16.78
C GLY A 33 -14.42 -5.17 -17.53
N GLU A 34 -13.59 -5.01 -18.56
CA GLU A 34 -13.12 -6.10 -19.40
C GLU A 34 -12.06 -6.95 -18.68
N ILE A 35 -12.07 -8.26 -18.91
CA ILE A 35 -11.01 -9.16 -18.45
C ILE A 35 -9.66 -8.81 -19.08
N THR A 36 -8.59 -8.99 -18.34
CA THR A 36 -7.22 -8.74 -18.84
C THR A 36 -6.51 -10.05 -19.14
N LEU A 37 -5.82 -10.12 -20.27
CA LEU A 37 -4.95 -11.25 -20.61
C LEU A 37 -3.51 -10.76 -20.82
N PRO A 38 -2.52 -11.57 -20.44
CA PRO A 38 -1.12 -11.28 -20.75
C PRO A 38 -0.90 -11.10 -22.25
N GLU A 39 -0.07 -10.12 -22.63
CA GLU A 39 0.27 -9.83 -24.02
C GLU A 39 1.04 -10.99 -24.69
N PHE A 40 1.86 -11.71 -23.91
CA PHE A 40 2.69 -12.82 -24.36
C PHE A 40 2.55 -14.02 -23.42
N ASP A 41 2.87 -15.22 -23.91
CA ASP A 41 2.92 -16.47 -23.13
C ASP A 41 1.66 -16.77 -22.28
N THR A 42 0.48 -16.37 -22.78
CA THR A 42 -0.81 -16.46 -22.07
C THR A 42 -1.04 -17.82 -21.41
N ASP A 43 -0.84 -18.92 -22.14
CA ASP A 43 -1.04 -20.28 -21.62
C ASP A 43 -0.14 -20.60 -20.42
N LYS A 44 1.14 -20.22 -20.47
CA LYS A 44 2.11 -20.48 -19.39
C LYS A 44 1.82 -19.61 -18.17
N ILE A 45 1.50 -18.34 -18.40
CA ILE A 45 1.19 -17.41 -17.30
C ILE A 45 -0.10 -17.84 -16.62
N GLN A 46 -1.09 -18.33 -17.37
CA GLN A 46 -2.31 -18.87 -16.79
C GLN A 46 -2.06 -20.15 -15.97
N GLU A 47 -1.13 -21.01 -16.40
CA GLU A 47 -0.71 -22.19 -15.61
C GLU A 47 -0.02 -21.78 -14.30
N LEU A 48 0.82 -20.75 -14.33
CA LEU A 48 1.53 -20.23 -13.14
C LEU A 48 0.61 -19.46 -12.18
N PHE A 49 -0.37 -18.73 -12.70
CA PHE A 49 -1.25 -17.85 -11.93
C PHE A 49 -2.74 -18.21 -12.13
N PRO A 50 -3.15 -19.44 -11.76
CA PRO A 50 -4.49 -19.94 -12.07
C PRO A 50 -5.62 -19.19 -11.36
N ASN A 51 -5.30 -18.47 -10.28
CA ASN A 51 -6.28 -17.76 -9.46
C ASN A 51 -6.37 -16.26 -9.76
N THR A 52 -5.42 -15.70 -10.51
CA THR A 52 -5.28 -14.23 -10.69
C THR A 52 -5.10 -13.80 -12.14
N CYS A 53 -4.71 -14.70 -13.05
CA CYS A 53 -4.71 -14.42 -14.48
C CYS A 53 -6.16 -14.26 -14.97
N GLY A 54 -6.45 -13.23 -15.77
CA GLY A 54 -7.80 -13.00 -16.29
C GLY A 54 -8.68 -12.04 -15.48
N LEU A 55 -8.18 -11.45 -14.39
CA LEU A 55 -8.97 -10.53 -13.57
C LEU A 55 -9.39 -9.27 -14.37
N PRO A 56 -10.59 -8.71 -14.12
CA PRO A 56 -11.09 -7.56 -14.86
C PRO A 56 -10.39 -6.26 -14.48
N ILE A 57 -10.37 -5.32 -15.41
CA ILE A 57 -10.06 -3.92 -15.12
C ILE A 57 -11.16 -3.39 -14.18
N ILE A 58 -10.75 -2.74 -13.10
CA ILE A 58 -11.68 -2.14 -12.15
C ILE A 58 -11.79 -0.62 -12.36
N THR A 59 -13.00 -0.09 -12.16
CA THR A 59 -13.25 1.36 -12.07
C THR A 59 -14.06 1.66 -10.82
N PHE A 60 -14.03 2.93 -10.38
CA PHE A 60 -14.77 3.38 -9.21
C PHE A 60 -15.88 4.35 -9.61
N GLN A 61 -17.05 4.18 -9.02
CA GLN A 61 -18.16 5.13 -9.10
C GLN A 61 -18.68 5.44 -7.69
N ALA A 62 -19.53 6.47 -7.58
CA ALA A 62 -20.18 6.80 -6.31
C ALA A 62 -20.94 5.58 -5.74
N GLY A 63 -20.69 5.28 -4.47
CA GLY A 63 -21.31 4.18 -3.75
C GLY A 63 -22.16 4.66 -2.58
N ALA A 64 -22.81 3.72 -1.91
CA ALA A 64 -23.48 4.00 -0.64
C ALA A 64 -22.44 4.21 0.47
N ASN A 65 -22.83 4.97 1.49
CA ASN A 65 -22.05 5.05 2.73
C ASN A 65 -22.35 3.80 3.56
N GLU A 66 -21.35 2.95 3.73
CA GLU A 66 -21.46 1.69 4.46
C GLU A 66 -20.47 1.68 5.64
N THR A 67 -20.86 0.98 6.69
CA THR A 67 -19.95 0.74 7.81
C THR A 67 -18.97 -0.35 7.43
N HIS A 68 -17.67 -0.03 7.45
CA HIS A 68 -16.62 -0.99 7.15
C HIS A 68 -16.12 -1.68 8.42
N GLN A 69 -15.81 -2.98 8.31
CA GLN A 69 -15.15 -3.71 9.38
C GLN A 69 -13.75 -3.16 9.63
N VAL A 70 -13.25 -3.36 10.85
CA VAL A 70 -11.86 -3.00 11.18
C VAL A 70 -10.92 -3.89 10.39
N VAL A 71 -9.96 -3.26 9.72
CA VAL A 71 -8.90 -3.93 8.98
C VAL A 71 -7.54 -3.38 9.38
N ASN A 72 -6.56 -4.28 9.40
CA ASN A 72 -5.15 -3.92 9.53
C ASN A 72 -4.47 -4.12 8.18
N VAL A 73 -3.67 -3.15 7.77
CA VAL A 73 -2.95 -3.18 6.49
C VAL A 73 -1.45 -3.10 6.74
N GLY A 74 -0.68 -3.92 6.04
CA GLY A 74 0.77 -3.83 5.95
C GLY A 74 1.20 -2.97 4.77
N VAL A 75 2.24 -2.16 4.90
CA VAL A 75 2.82 -1.39 3.79
C VAL A 75 4.33 -1.54 3.73
N ILE A 76 4.87 -1.64 2.52
CA ILE A 76 6.29 -1.84 2.25
C ILE A 76 6.76 -0.84 1.18
N LEU A 77 7.89 -0.18 1.44
CA LEU A 77 8.65 0.54 0.42
C LEU A 77 9.75 -0.38 -0.12
N SER A 78 9.68 -0.76 -1.39
CA SER A 78 10.60 -1.71 -2.01
C SER A 78 11.42 -1.06 -3.13
N GLY A 79 12.71 -1.36 -3.18
CA GLY A 79 13.62 -0.85 -4.20
C GLY A 79 14.23 0.52 -3.88
N GLY A 80 14.62 1.23 -4.94
CA GLY A 80 15.21 2.56 -4.85
C GLY A 80 14.18 3.62 -4.51
N GLN A 81 14.59 4.66 -3.76
CA GLN A 81 13.70 5.74 -3.38
C GLN A 81 13.18 6.52 -4.59
N ALA A 82 11.90 6.89 -4.53
CA ALA A 82 11.25 7.78 -5.49
C ALA A 82 10.50 8.89 -4.74
N PRO A 83 10.56 10.17 -5.20
CA PRO A 83 9.77 11.24 -4.60
C PRO A 83 8.27 10.91 -4.61
N GLY A 84 7.63 10.97 -3.43
CA GLY A 84 6.20 10.72 -3.27
C GLY A 84 5.84 9.43 -2.51
N GLY A 85 6.79 8.55 -2.19
CA GLY A 85 6.51 7.33 -1.41
C GLY A 85 5.80 7.60 -0.08
N HIS A 86 6.24 8.63 0.65
CA HIS A 86 5.57 9.05 1.89
C HIS A 86 4.12 9.50 1.66
N ASN A 87 3.81 10.13 0.52
CA ASN A 87 2.44 10.52 0.19
C ASN A 87 1.55 9.33 -0.19
N VAL A 88 2.12 8.25 -0.76
CA VAL A 88 1.37 7.00 -0.96
C VAL A 88 0.95 6.43 0.39
N ILE A 89 1.88 6.33 1.34
CA ILE A 89 1.60 5.86 2.70
C ILE A 89 0.57 6.77 3.40
N ALA A 90 0.74 8.09 3.31
CA ALA A 90 -0.20 9.05 3.89
C ALA A 90 -1.62 8.91 3.31
N GLY A 91 -1.74 8.70 1.99
CA GLY A 91 -3.04 8.48 1.34
C GLY A 91 -3.71 7.16 1.77
N ILE A 92 -2.92 6.09 1.92
CA ILE A 92 -3.41 4.81 2.47
C ILE A 92 -3.90 5.01 3.90
N PHE A 93 -3.12 5.69 4.73
CA PHE A 93 -3.50 6.00 6.12
C PHE A 93 -4.82 6.80 6.19
N ASP A 94 -4.93 7.88 5.42
CA ASP A 94 -6.12 8.73 5.40
C ASP A 94 -7.35 7.94 4.91
N GLY A 95 -7.20 7.14 3.86
CA GLY A 95 -8.26 6.27 3.34
C GLY A 95 -8.72 5.23 4.37
N LEU A 96 -7.78 4.57 5.04
CA LEU A 96 -8.09 3.60 6.10
C LEU A 96 -8.85 4.25 7.25
N LYS A 97 -8.38 5.40 7.75
CA LYS A 97 -9.05 6.13 8.83
C LYS A 97 -10.43 6.65 8.44
N ALA A 98 -10.61 7.03 7.18
CA ALA A 98 -11.90 7.45 6.65
C ALA A 98 -12.91 6.28 6.55
N LEU A 99 -12.45 5.07 6.23
CA LEU A 99 -13.29 3.87 6.19
C LEU A 99 -13.70 3.39 7.59
N ASN A 100 -12.74 3.34 8.52
CA ASN A 100 -12.99 3.03 9.92
C ASN A 100 -11.83 3.59 10.78
N PRO A 101 -12.10 4.43 11.80
CA PRO A 101 -11.05 5.07 12.61
C PRO A 101 -10.18 4.07 13.39
N ASP A 102 -10.69 2.87 13.67
CA ASP A 102 -9.97 1.81 14.39
C ASP A 102 -9.01 1.02 13.47
N ASN A 103 -9.05 1.25 12.15
CA ASN A 103 -8.12 0.63 11.21
C ASN A 103 -6.67 0.97 11.54
N LYS A 104 -5.77 0.01 11.33
CA LYS A 104 -4.34 0.19 11.59
C LYS A 104 -3.52 0.03 10.32
N LEU A 105 -2.42 0.78 10.25
CA LEU A 105 -1.43 0.67 9.19
C LEU A 105 -0.08 0.32 9.81
N TYR A 106 0.50 -0.80 9.39
CA TYR A 106 1.79 -1.28 9.84
C TYR A 106 2.81 -1.10 8.71
N GLY A 107 3.84 -0.31 8.97
CA GLY A 107 4.96 -0.13 8.05
C GLY A 107 6.08 -1.13 8.35
N PHE A 108 6.37 -2.03 7.40
CA PHE A 108 7.46 -3.00 7.55
C PHE A 108 8.80 -2.36 7.17
N LEU A 109 9.80 -2.56 8.02
CA LEU A 109 11.05 -1.82 7.97
C LEU A 109 12.02 -2.41 6.94
N GLY A 110 12.66 -1.54 6.14
CA GLY A 110 13.75 -1.95 5.25
C GLY A 110 13.30 -2.81 4.07
N GLY A 111 12.06 -2.67 3.61
CA GLY A 111 11.54 -3.41 2.45
C GLY A 111 11.02 -4.80 2.80
N PRO A 112 11.01 -5.74 1.83
CA PRO A 112 10.39 -7.05 2.03
C PRO A 112 11.00 -7.91 3.15
N SER A 113 12.27 -7.67 3.54
CA SER A 113 12.86 -8.37 4.69
C SER A 113 12.14 -8.06 5.99
N GLY A 114 11.67 -6.82 6.21
CA GLY A 114 10.92 -6.48 7.41
C GLY A 114 9.63 -7.29 7.55
N LEU A 115 9.01 -7.64 6.42
CA LEU A 115 7.83 -8.51 6.40
C LEU A 115 8.18 -9.97 6.80
N ILE A 116 9.33 -10.48 6.36
CA ILE A 116 9.81 -11.83 6.68
C ILE A 116 10.24 -11.93 8.15
N ASP A 117 11.02 -10.95 8.61
CA ASP A 117 11.64 -10.92 9.93
C ASP A 117 10.73 -10.34 11.01
N ASN A 118 9.52 -9.92 10.63
CA ASN A 118 8.52 -9.28 11.49
C ASN A 118 9.04 -7.98 12.14
N GLU A 119 9.83 -7.22 11.40
CA GLU A 119 10.30 -5.89 11.78
C GLU A 119 9.36 -4.83 11.22
N TYR A 120 8.56 -4.22 12.09
CA TYR A 120 7.54 -3.25 11.70
C TYR A 120 7.36 -2.17 12.77
N MET A 121 6.62 -1.13 12.39
CA MET A 121 6.06 -0.15 13.31
C MET A 121 4.61 0.17 12.94
N GLU A 122 3.77 0.47 13.93
CA GLU A 122 2.45 1.05 13.68
C GLU A 122 2.62 2.51 13.24
N LEU A 123 2.05 2.86 12.09
CA LEU A 123 2.07 4.22 11.57
C LEU A 123 0.88 4.99 12.15
N THR A 124 1.18 5.96 13.02
CA THR A 124 0.19 6.82 13.68
C THR A 124 0.08 8.17 13.00
N THR A 125 -0.94 8.95 13.36
CA THR A 125 -1.12 10.32 12.85
C THR A 125 0.12 11.17 13.07
N GLU A 126 0.73 11.08 14.25
CA GLU A 126 1.93 11.84 14.61
C GLU A 126 3.10 11.52 13.68
N ILE A 127 3.33 10.23 13.39
CA ILE A 127 4.37 9.80 12.46
C ILE A 127 4.02 10.28 11.04
N ILE A 128 2.81 10.01 10.55
CA ILE A 128 2.42 10.35 9.18
C ILE A 128 2.58 11.85 8.91
N ASP A 129 2.15 12.70 9.84
CA ASP A 129 2.16 14.16 9.70
C ASP A 129 3.58 14.75 9.59
N GLU A 130 4.59 14.10 10.19
CA GLU A 130 6.00 14.50 10.04
C GLU A 130 6.50 14.30 8.60
N TYR A 131 5.94 13.33 7.87
CA TYR A 131 6.41 12.92 6.54
C TYR A 131 5.52 13.36 5.38
N ARG A 132 4.38 14.01 5.64
CA ARG A 132 3.50 14.50 4.56
C ARG A 132 4.26 15.43 3.62
N ASN A 133 4.17 15.14 2.32
CA ASN A 133 4.76 15.96 1.24
C ASN A 133 6.29 16.05 1.27
N THR A 134 6.98 15.18 2.02
CA THR A 134 8.44 15.06 2.02
C THR A 134 8.92 14.06 0.96
N GLY A 135 10.19 14.18 0.56
CA GLY A 135 10.84 13.18 -0.29
C GLY A 135 11.47 12.05 0.53
N GLY A 136 12.08 11.09 -0.16
CA GLY A 136 12.74 9.95 0.49
C GLY A 136 11.78 8.81 0.80
N PHE A 137 12.35 7.72 1.33
CA PHE A 137 11.66 6.53 1.85
C PHE A 137 12.04 6.29 3.33
N ASP A 138 12.61 7.29 4.00
CA ASP A 138 13.21 7.17 5.32
C ASP A 138 12.20 6.97 6.47
N MET A 139 10.90 7.12 6.22
CA MET A 139 9.84 6.77 7.19
C MET A 139 9.93 5.32 7.68
N ILE A 140 10.06 4.37 6.74
CA ILE A 140 10.19 2.94 7.06
C ILE A 140 11.40 2.28 6.38
N ARG A 141 12.20 3.07 5.65
CA ARG A 141 13.32 2.63 4.80
C ARG A 141 12.85 1.66 3.71
N SER A 142 13.75 1.32 2.79
CA SER A 142 13.48 0.34 1.75
C SER A 142 14.58 -0.69 1.62
N GLY A 143 14.27 -1.76 0.92
CA GLY A 143 15.19 -2.85 0.63
C GLY A 143 14.82 -3.55 -0.68
N ARG A 144 15.64 -4.52 -1.08
CA ARG A 144 15.52 -5.25 -2.35
C ARG A 144 15.43 -6.76 -2.15
N THR A 145 15.11 -7.20 -0.93
CA THR A 145 14.93 -8.61 -0.60
C THR A 145 13.84 -9.20 -1.51
N LYS A 146 14.12 -10.35 -2.10
CA LYS A 146 13.16 -11.07 -2.93
C LYS A 146 12.40 -12.10 -2.10
N LEU A 147 11.11 -12.25 -2.37
CA LEU A 147 10.26 -13.28 -1.79
C LEU A 147 10.11 -14.40 -2.83
N GLU A 148 10.94 -15.43 -2.72
CA GLU A 148 11.02 -16.48 -3.76
C GLU A 148 10.81 -17.89 -3.20
N THR A 149 10.99 -18.10 -1.89
CA THR A 149 10.99 -19.45 -1.30
C THR A 149 9.74 -19.72 -0.48
N GLU A 150 9.23 -20.96 -0.52
CA GLU A 150 8.09 -21.40 0.32
C GLU A 150 8.27 -21.04 1.81
N PRO A 151 9.46 -21.25 2.43
CA PRO A 151 9.67 -20.83 3.81
C PRO A 151 9.53 -19.32 4.06
N ASP A 152 9.82 -18.47 3.08
CA ASP A 152 9.62 -17.03 3.22
C ASP A 152 8.13 -16.69 3.21
N PHE A 153 7.36 -17.32 2.30
CA PHE A 153 5.91 -17.14 2.23
C PHE A 153 5.21 -17.66 3.51
N ASP A 154 5.65 -18.78 4.07
CA ASP A 154 5.12 -19.32 5.32
C ASP A 154 5.36 -18.36 6.50
N LYS A 155 6.56 -17.79 6.61
CA LYS A 155 6.88 -16.78 7.63
C LYS A 155 6.02 -15.54 7.48
N VAL A 156 5.93 -15.00 6.26
CA VAL A 156 5.09 -13.83 5.94
C VAL A 156 3.65 -14.09 6.36
N LYS A 157 3.11 -15.26 6.03
CA LYS A 157 1.76 -15.65 6.41
C LYS A 157 1.56 -15.65 7.93
N ILE A 158 2.47 -16.31 8.67
CA ILE A 158 2.41 -16.36 10.14
C ILE A 158 2.48 -14.96 10.75
N ASN A 159 3.35 -14.09 10.24
CA ASN A 159 3.50 -12.73 10.72
C ASN A 159 2.21 -11.91 10.48
N CYS A 160 1.65 -12.00 9.27
CA CYS A 160 0.40 -11.31 8.94
C CYS A 160 -0.77 -11.80 9.79
N ASP A 161 -0.92 -13.11 9.95
CA ASP A 161 -1.97 -13.72 10.79
C ASP A 161 -1.83 -13.25 12.26
N THR A 162 -0.61 -13.20 12.77
CA THR A 162 -0.33 -12.76 14.16
C THR A 162 -0.68 -11.29 14.39
N LEU A 163 -0.45 -10.44 13.38
CA LEU A 163 -0.78 -9.01 13.42
C LEU A 163 -2.22 -8.70 13.00
N GLY A 164 -2.97 -9.72 12.57
CA GLY A 164 -4.30 -9.55 11.98
C GLY A 164 -4.30 -8.74 10.68
N VAL A 165 -3.18 -8.71 9.95
CA VAL A 165 -3.05 -7.98 8.68
C VAL A 165 -3.92 -8.65 7.61
N ASN A 166 -4.86 -7.88 7.05
CA ASN A 166 -5.82 -8.34 6.05
C ASN A 166 -5.35 -8.07 4.62
N ALA A 167 -4.44 -7.11 4.43
CA ALA A 167 -3.91 -6.74 3.13
C ALA A 167 -2.47 -6.22 3.25
N ILE A 168 -1.67 -6.45 2.22
CA ILE A 168 -0.30 -5.92 2.10
C ILE A 168 -0.26 -5.02 0.86
N VAL A 169 0.30 -3.82 1.02
CA VAL A 169 0.53 -2.88 -0.07
C VAL A 169 2.04 -2.76 -0.32
N ILE A 170 2.49 -3.22 -1.48
CA ILE A 170 3.89 -3.12 -1.90
C ILE A 170 4.06 -1.93 -2.84
N ILE A 171 4.90 -0.97 -2.45
CA ILE A 171 5.19 0.24 -3.22
C ILE A 171 6.60 0.10 -3.81
N GLY A 172 6.69 -0.14 -5.11
CA GLY A 172 7.98 -0.32 -5.78
C GLY A 172 7.88 -0.41 -7.30
N GLY A 173 9.00 -0.79 -7.92
CA GLY A 173 9.12 -0.96 -9.38
C GLY A 173 8.67 -2.33 -9.87
N ASP A 174 9.12 -2.71 -11.07
CA ASP A 174 8.81 -3.96 -11.76
C ASP A 174 9.16 -5.22 -10.94
N ASP A 175 10.40 -5.31 -10.42
CA ASP A 175 10.79 -6.43 -9.54
C ASP A 175 9.90 -6.53 -8.29
N SER A 176 9.45 -5.39 -7.76
CA SER A 176 8.63 -5.35 -6.54
C SER A 176 7.20 -5.77 -6.81
N ASN A 177 6.63 -5.39 -7.96
CA ASN A 177 5.30 -5.81 -8.38
C ASN A 177 5.30 -7.26 -8.89
N THR A 178 6.46 -7.82 -9.24
CA THR A 178 6.60 -9.26 -9.51
C THR A 178 6.51 -10.08 -8.22
N ASN A 179 6.95 -9.53 -7.07
CA ASN A 179 6.79 -10.17 -5.76
C ASN A 179 5.39 -10.03 -5.15
N ALA A 180 4.60 -9.05 -5.61
CA ALA A 180 3.30 -8.69 -5.05
C ALA A 180 2.19 -9.66 -5.49
#